data_AF-A0A7L5DTV0-F1
#
_entry.id   AF-A0A7L5DTV0-F1
#
_cell.length_a   1.000
_cell.length_b   1.000
_cell.length_c   1.000
_cell.angle_alpha   90.00
_cell.angle_beta   90.00
_cell.angle_gamma   90.00
#
_symmetry.space_group_name_H-M   'P 1'
#
loop_
_entity.id
_entity.type
_entity.pdbx_description
1 polymer ?
#
loop_
_entity_poly.entity_id
_entity_poly.type
_entity_poly.pdbx_seq_one_letter_code
_entity_poly.pdbx_strand_id
1 'polypeptide(L)'
;MPAKKTTVSKSATPKVTPDTGGKKSVKQASTAKNLAKTGAVKAKPSGTIIPKPERTDVFVSYSHADKEWLTKLQIHLRPLKTHHNVVIWADTELRGGDKWRTEIEKALARAKAAILLVSAHFMASDFIINNELPPLLKAAEKDGVLILPIIVGQSGGFTISNLSQFQAMNGPTQPLNLMSPGQVDQILTQVFTRVYEFFVKPTTPAKSGKKSTSKITPEPVVQPSPDKRPVRIKLESRPKQTENSRSGGNKALLVKQTGEWEMITVTKSSVKNNLTVSLNATTSQQRAFLTSLRQQNQLKSIVLGLQTYVCTDVDIHQQTEGTKETWHLTASVQALARKAQITFSAVTPDMQAEAQAKLLLLNTPLPNDQSYPYRLTSLAAPFTASCFPALFSQLSKQQALFKQAAPLIATWFLQMNNIVEHILLLSLTLKGKVLDVHFKGQRSTQYPQEKPAVVEIKGKCDLSKSEGADLIKLGPVNRY
;
A
#
# COMPACT_ATOMS: atom_id res chain seq x y z
N MET A 1 -26.03 11.01 -50.99
CA MET A 1 -25.08 10.01 -51.55
C MET A 1 -24.99 8.84 -50.58
N PRO A 2 -25.44 7.62 -50.94
CA PRO A 2 -25.44 6.48 -50.03
C PRO A 2 -24.20 5.58 -50.23
N ALA A 3 -23.69 5.04 -49.12
CA ALA A 3 -22.61 4.07 -49.06
C ALA A 3 -23.12 2.65 -49.34
N LYS A 4 -22.38 1.90 -50.17
CA LYS A 4 -22.61 0.48 -50.48
C LYS A 4 -21.92 -0.43 -49.45
N LYS A 5 -22.66 -1.44 -49.02
CA LYS A 5 -22.20 -2.62 -48.26
C LYS A 5 -21.18 -3.44 -49.07
N THR A 6 -20.25 -4.09 -48.39
CA THR A 6 -19.51 -5.24 -48.95
C THR A 6 -19.45 -6.38 -47.94
N THR A 7 -19.85 -7.54 -48.42
CA THR A 7 -19.98 -8.86 -47.80
C THR A 7 -18.64 -9.59 -47.70
N VAL A 8 -18.50 -10.41 -46.65
CA VAL A 8 -17.42 -11.38 -46.45
C VAL A 8 -17.90 -12.77 -46.89
N SER A 9 -17.11 -13.49 -47.68
CA SER A 9 -17.32 -14.90 -48.05
C SER A 9 -16.13 -15.79 -47.63
N LYS A 10 -16.47 -17.03 -47.25
CA LYS A 10 -15.61 -18.12 -46.73
C LYS A 10 -15.05 -19.03 -47.84
N SER A 11 -14.18 -19.97 -47.42
CA SER A 11 -13.81 -21.29 -48.01
C SER A 11 -12.47 -21.30 -48.77
N ALA A 12 -11.62 -22.34 -48.79
CA ALA A 12 -11.50 -23.64 -48.10
C ALA A 12 -10.07 -24.22 -48.35
N THR A 13 -9.67 -25.21 -47.55
CA THR A 13 -8.47 -26.08 -47.65
C THR A 13 -8.40 -26.93 -48.94
N PRO A 14 -7.23 -27.51 -49.28
CA PRO A 14 -7.08 -28.98 -49.08
C PRO A 14 -5.65 -29.47 -48.68
N LYS A 15 -5.57 -30.78 -48.43
CA LYS A 15 -4.54 -31.60 -47.76
C LYS A 15 -4.05 -32.71 -48.72
N VAL A 16 -2.73 -32.98 -48.83
CA VAL A 16 -2.17 -34.24 -49.41
C VAL A 16 -0.76 -34.55 -48.81
N THR A 17 -0.50 -35.82 -48.51
CA THR A 17 0.73 -36.52 -48.00
C THR A 17 1.36 -37.41 -49.12
N PRO A 18 2.31 -38.34 -48.86
CA PRO A 18 3.71 -38.27 -48.38
C PRO A 18 4.72 -38.94 -49.38
N ASP A 19 6.03 -38.92 -49.11
CA ASP A 19 7.00 -39.83 -49.75
C ASP A 19 8.18 -40.19 -48.81
N THR A 20 8.93 -41.22 -49.21
CA THR A 20 9.55 -42.28 -48.43
C THR A 20 11.07 -42.35 -48.66
N GLY A 21 11.80 -42.95 -47.70
CA GLY A 21 12.94 -43.84 -48.02
C GLY A 21 14.37 -43.37 -47.71
N GLY A 22 15.12 -44.18 -46.94
CA GLY A 22 16.60 -44.10 -46.90
C GLY A 22 17.27 -44.70 -45.65
N LYS A 23 17.36 -46.04 -45.56
CA LYS A 23 18.20 -46.78 -44.59
C LYS A 23 19.69 -46.73 -44.99
N LYS A 24 20.62 -46.75 -44.02
CA LYS A 24 21.84 -47.58 -44.04
C LYS A 24 22.36 -47.85 -42.62
N SER A 25 22.56 -49.12 -42.32
CA SER A 25 23.19 -49.68 -41.11
C SER A 25 24.50 -50.34 -41.50
N VAL A 26 25.57 -50.27 -40.68
CA VAL A 26 26.68 -51.25 -40.68
C VAL A 26 27.32 -51.39 -39.27
N LYS A 27 27.17 -52.61 -38.71
CA LYS A 27 28.05 -53.52 -37.90
C LYS A 27 29.02 -52.93 -36.82
N GLN A 28 28.98 -53.32 -35.53
CA GLN A 28 29.27 -54.61 -34.82
C GLN A 28 30.74 -55.08 -34.76
N ALA A 29 31.28 -55.19 -33.53
CA ALA A 29 32.21 -56.22 -32.97
C ALA A 29 32.59 -55.78 -31.52
N SER A 30 32.30 -56.45 -30.39
CA SER A 30 32.51 -57.81 -29.85
C SER A 30 33.83 -58.02 -29.05
N THR A 31 33.68 -58.09 -27.72
CA THR A 31 34.24 -59.07 -26.74
C THR A 31 35.75 -59.32 -26.58
N ALA A 32 36.31 -59.12 -25.36
CA ALA A 32 36.81 -60.19 -24.45
C ALA A 32 37.70 -59.68 -23.27
N LYS A 33 37.60 -60.41 -22.14
CA LYS A 33 38.41 -60.49 -20.90
C LYS A 33 39.91 -60.77 -21.18
N ASN A 34 40.94 -60.68 -20.31
CA ASN A 34 41.08 -60.79 -18.85
C ASN A 34 42.50 -60.39 -18.37
N LEU A 35 42.62 -59.98 -17.10
CA LEU A 35 43.73 -60.17 -16.12
C LEU A 35 45.23 -59.91 -16.44
N ALA A 36 45.85 -58.99 -15.70
CA ALA A 36 47.10 -59.25 -14.95
C ALA A 36 47.29 -58.22 -13.82
N LYS A 37 47.66 -58.73 -12.63
CA LYS A 37 47.96 -58.00 -11.39
C LYS A 37 49.44 -57.58 -11.39
N THR A 38 49.74 -56.39 -10.87
CA THR A 38 51.01 -56.12 -10.16
C THR A 38 50.84 -55.00 -9.13
N GLY A 39 51.15 -55.33 -7.87
CA GLY A 39 52.08 -54.57 -7.03
C GLY A 39 51.65 -53.19 -6.52
N ALA A 40 51.38 -53.13 -5.22
CA ALA A 40 51.09 -51.94 -4.44
C ALA A 40 52.20 -50.86 -4.46
N VAL A 41 51.76 -49.59 -4.56
CA VAL A 41 52.04 -48.58 -3.54
C VAL A 41 50.72 -47.88 -3.26
N LYS A 42 50.14 -48.12 -2.08
CA LYS A 42 49.01 -47.35 -1.55
C LYS A 42 49.50 -45.94 -1.22
N ALA A 43 49.55 -45.07 -2.22
CA ALA A 43 49.28 -43.67 -1.94
C ALA A 43 47.79 -43.60 -1.60
N LYS A 44 47.46 -43.29 -0.34
CA LYS A 44 46.14 -42.74 0.00
C LYS A 44 45.83 -41.72 -1.10
N PRO A 45 44.74 -41.82 -1.88
CA PRO A 45 44.20 -40.59 -2.41
C PRO A 45 43.86 -39.83 -1.14
N SER A 46 44.73 -38.87 -0.79
CA SER A 46 44.35 -37.75 0.03
C SER A 46 43.07 -37.31 -0.64
N GLY A 47 41.94 -37.70 -0.05
CA GLY A 47 40.65 -37.26 -0.50
C GLY A 47 40.78 -35.79 -0.32
N THR A 48 41.14 -35.10 -1.40
CA THR A 48 41.03 -33.67 -1.50
C THR A 48 39.57 -33.49 -1.17
N ILE A 49 39.29 -33.15 0.09
CA ILE A 49 38.02 -32.63 0.52
C ILE A 49 37.94 -31.43 -0.40
N ILE A 50 37.29 -31.57 -1.56
CA ILE A 50 37.03 -30.44 -2.43
C ILE A 50 36.22 -29.56 -1.51
N PRO A 51 36.79 -28.46 -0.99
CA PRO A 51 36.09 -27.66 -0.02
C PRO A 51 34.81 -27.25 -0.75
N LYS A 52 33.67 -27.60 -0.15
CA LYS A 52 32.36 -27.22 -0.70
C LYS A 52 32.47 -25.74 -1.05
N PRO A 53 32.21 -25.33 -2.31
CA PRO A 53 32.45 -23.95 -2.73
C PRO A 53 31.78 -23.03 -1.73
N GLU A 54 32.55 -22.07 -1.24
CA GLU A 54 32.07 -21.17 -0.21
C GLU A 54 30.85 -20.43 -0.75
N ARG A 55 29.74 -20.49 -0.01
CA ARG A 55 28.51 -19.83 -0.40
C ARG A 55 28.68 -18.34 -0.10
N THR A 56 28.89 -17.54 -1.14
CA THR A 56 29.17 -16.10 -1.04
C THR A 56 28.20 -15.22 -1.80
N ASP A 57 27.33 -15.81 -2.62
CA ASP A 57 26.59 -15.07 -3.65
C ASP A 57 25.10 -14.93 -3.30
N VAL A 58 24.44 -13.93 -3.90
CA VAL A 58 22.98 -13.78 -3.90
C VAL A 58 22.46 -14.30 -5.24
N PHE A 59 21.62 -15.32 -5.21
CA PHE A 59 20.94 -15.85 -6.39
C PHE A 59 19.55 -15.21 -6.54
N VAL A 60 19.21 -14.72 -7.73
CA VAL A 60 17.86 -14.21 -8.01
C VAL A 60 17.12 -15.15 -8.96
N SER A 61 16.09 -15.82 -8.45
CA SER A 61 15.19 -16.66 -9.23
C SER A 61 13.97 -15.85 -9.66
N TYR A 62 13.61 -15.92 -10.94
CA TYR A 62 12.46 -15.21 -11.51
C TYR A 62 11.98 -15.92 -12.78
N SER A 63 10.72 -15.70 -13.18
CA SER A 63 10.28 -16.07 -14.52
C SER A 63 10.76 -15.03 -15.53
N HIS A 64 11.17 -15.45 -16.72
CA HIS A 64 11.55 -14.54 -17.80
C HIS A 64 10.44 -13.53 -18.15
N ALA A 65 9.17 -13.87 -17.92
CA ALA A 65 8.03 -12.96 -18.10
C ALA A 65 8.04 -11.79 -17.10
N ASP A 66 8.73 -11.92 -15.97
CA ASP A 66 8.78 -10.95 -14.87
C ASP A 66 10.09 -10.14 -14.87
N LYS A 67 10.80 -10.06 -16.00
CA LYS A 67 12.12 -9.39 -16.14
C LYS A 67 12.12 -7.94 -15.70
N GLU A 68 10.98 -7.24 -15.79
CA GLU A 68 10.84 -5.89 -15.28
C GLU A 68 11.10 -5.79 -13.76
N TRP A 69 10.70 -6.81 -12.99
CA TRP A 69 10.88 -6.86 -11.54
C TRP A 69 12.33 -7.15 -11.19
N LEU A 70 12.99 -8.04 -11.95
CA LEU A 70 14.43 -8.26 -11.83
C LEU A 70 15.19 -6.95 -12.06
N THR A 71 14.84 -6.20 -13.10
CA THR A 71 15.52 -4.94 -13.44
C THR A 71 15.41 -3.92 -12.32
N LYS A 72 14.21 -3.75 -11.74
CA LYS A 72 13.99 -2.87 -10.59
C LYS A 72 14.80 -3.33 -9.37
N LEU A 73 14.78 -4.62 -9.06
CA LEU A 73 15.54 -5.19 -7.94
C LEU A 73 17.05 -4.96 -8.11
N GLN A 74 17.60 -5.19 -9.31
CA GLN A 74 19.02 -4.99 -9.58
C GLN A 74 19.49 -3.55 -9.35
N ILE A 75 18.64 -2.55 -9.66
CA ILE A 75 18.94 -1.13 -9.37
C ILE A 75 19.15 -0.92 -7.87
N HIS A 76 18.24 -1.46 -7.04
CA HIS A 76 18.32 -1.34 -5.58
C HIS A 76 19.49 -2.11 -4.97
N LEU A 77 19.83 -3.28 -5.52
CA LEU A 77 20.93 -4.10 -5.00
C LEU A 77 22.32 -3.68 -5.50
N ARG A 78 22.39 -2.82 -6.53
CA ARG A 78 23.67 -2.34 -7.11
C ARG A 78 24.67 -1.81 -6.07
N PRO A 79 24.27 -1.05 -5.03
CA PRO A 79 25.20 -0.58 -4.00
C PRO A 79 25.87 -1.73 -3.21
N LEU A 80 25.24 -2.90 -3.07
CA LEU A 80 25.87 -4.07 -2.43
C LEU A 80 27.00 -4.63 -3.28
N LYS A 81 26.83 -4.64 -4.61
CA LYS A 81 27.88 -5.04 -5.55
C LYS A 81 29.03 -4.04 -5.56
N THR A 82 28.74 -2.73 -5.58
CA THR A 82 29.77 -1.69 -5.72
C THR A 82 30.50 -1.35 -4.43
N HIS A 83 29.84 -1.38 -3.27
CA HIS A 83 30.43 -0.94 -2.00
C HIS A 83 30.79 -2.08 -1.04
N HIS A 84 30.22 -3.29 -1.23
CA HIS A 84 30.34 -4.38 -0.28
C HIS A 84 30.78 -5.71 -0.91
N ASN A 85 31.15 -5.71 -2.20
CA ASN A 85 31.66 -6.86 -2.93
C ASN A 85 30.71 -8.09 -2.90
N VAL A 86 29.40 -7.86 -2.74
CA VAL A 86 28.38 -8.90 -2.77
C VAL A 86 28.07 -9.24 -4.24
N VAL A 87 28.29 -10.49 -4.62
CA VAL A 87 27.97 -10.98 -5.97
C VAL A 87 26.48 -11.25 -6.05
N ILE A 88 25.80 -10.62 -6.99
CA ILE A 88 24.38 -10.84 -7.28
C ILE A 88 24.29 -11.49 -8.66
N TRP A 89 23.76 -12.71 -8.70
CA TRP A 89 23.67 -13.52 -9.90
C TRP A 89 22.22 -13.69 -10.34
N ALA A 90 21.97 -13.50 -11.64
CA ALA A 90 20.72 -13.84 -12.33
C ALA A 90 21.07 -14.35 -13.74
N ASP A 91 20.17 -15.11 -14.35
CA ASP A 91 20.38 -15.71 -15.68
C ASP A 91 20.61 -14.71 -16.83
N THR A 92 20.39 -13.40 -16.59
CA THR A 92 20.72 -12.30 -17.51
C THR A 92 22.21 -12.24 -17.88
N GLU A 93 23.08 -12.92 -17.11
CA GLU A 93 24.51 -12.98 -17.38
C GLU A 93 24.90 -14.11 -18.37
N LEU A 94 23.97 -14.98 -18.74
CA LEU A 94 24.19 -16.07 -19.69
C LEU A 94 24.24 -15.54 -21.14
N ARG A 95 25.28 -15.94 -21.89
CA ARG A 95 25.45 -15.59 -23.31
C ARG A 95 24.92 -16.71 -24.19
N GLY A 96 24.55 -16.35 -25.43
CA GLY A 96 24.21 -17.34 -26.46
C GLY A 96 25.39 -18.28 -26.69
N GLY A 97 25.22 -19.56 -26.33
CA GLY A 97 26.26 -20.61 -26.41
C GLY A 97 26.63 -21.24 -25.06
N ASP A 98 26.24 -20.65 -23.94
CA ASP A 98 26.52 -21.21 -22.61
C ASP A 98 25.68 -22.47 -22.34
N LYS A 99 26.27 -23.42 -21.59
CA LYS A 99 25.52 -24.54 -20.99
C LYS A 99 24.71 -24.01 -19.82
N TRP A 100 23.63 -23.29 -20.13
CA TRP A 100 22.82 -22.51 -19.19
C TRP A 100 22.44 -23.27 -17.91
N ARG A 101 22.08 -24.56 -18.01
CA ARG A 101 21.77 -25.41 -16.84
C ARG A 101 22.97 -25.58 -15.91
N THR A 102 24.15 -25.82 -16.46
CA THR A 102 25.39 -25.99 -15.67
C THR A 102 25.78 -24.69 -14.97
N GLU A 103 25.57 -23.55 -15.59
CA GLU A 103 25.85 -22.25 -14.98
C GLU A 103 24.84 -21.91 -13.86
N ILE A 104 23.55 -22.24 -14.05
CA ILE A 104 22.54 -22.14 -12.99
C ILE A 104 22.90 -23.05 -11.82
N GLU A 105 23.28 -24.31 -12.07
CA GLU A 105 23.71 -25.24 -11.00
C GLU A 105 24.92 -24.71 -10.21
N LYS A 106 25.90 -24.11 -10.89
CA LYS A 106 27.04 -23.45 -10.22
C LYS A 106 26.62 -22.24 -9.41
N ALA A 107 25.69 -21.43 -9.91
CA ALA A 107 25.16 -20.27 -9.18
C ALA A 107 24.39 -20.70 -7.93
N LEU A 108 23.53 -21.72 -8.05
CA LEU A 108 22.80 -22.34 -6.93
C LEU A 108 23.75 -22.93 -5.88
N ALA A 109 24.87 -23.53 -6.30
CA ALA A 109 25.89 -24.07 -5.40
C ALA A 109 26.62 -22.97 -4.59
N ARG A 110 26.81 -21.77 -5.17
CA ARG A 110 27.45 -20.61 -4.53
C ARG A 110 26.50 -19.70 -3.76
N ALA A 111 25.19 -19.87 -3.93
CA ALA A 111 24.19 -19.02 -3.29
C ALA A 111 24.23 -19.14 -1.76
N LYS A 112 24.54 -18.05 -1.06
CA LYS A 112 24.39 -17.87 0.40
C LYS A 112 23.02 -17.28 0.75
N ALA A 113 22.44 -16.53 -0.18
CA ALA A 113 21.05 -16.07 -0.12
C ALA A 113 20.38 -16.26 -1.49
N ALA A 114 19.07 -16.44 -1.49
CA ALA A 114 18.25 -16.50 -2.70
C ALA A 114 17.05 -15.56 -2.58
N ILE A 115 16.85 -14.72 -3.59
CA ILE A 115 15.68 -13.84 -3.74
C ILE A 115 14.78 -14.47 -4.80
N LEU A 116 13.50 -14.70 -4.47
CA LEU A 116 12.55 -15.37 -5.36
C LEU A 116 11.46 -14.38 -5.79
N LEU A 117 11.40 -14.01 -7.06
CA LEU A 117 10.35 -13.12 -7.61
C LEU A 117 9.13 -13.95 -7.99
N VAL A 118 8.22 -14.13 -7.04
CA VAL A 118 7.08 -15.04 -7.12
C VAL A 118 5.89 -14.40 -7.83
N SER A 119 5.52 -14.95 -8.98
CA SER A 119 4.32 -14.64 -9.76
C SER A 119 3.56 -15.92 -10.13
N ALA A 120 2.44 -15.81 -10.84
CA ALA A 120 1.80 -16.97 -11.47
C ALA A 120 2.72 -17.64 -12.51
N HIS A 121 3.50 -16.86 -13.28
CA HIS A 121 4.45 -17.40 -14.25
C HIS A 121 5.64 -18.12 -13.58
N PHE A 122 6.10 -17.62 -12.43
CA PHE A 122 7.11 -18.30 -11.63
C PHE A 122 6.61 -19.67 -11.16
N MET A 123 5.39 -19.73 -10.61
CA MET A 123 4.80 -20.97 -10.09
C MET A 123 4.48 -22.00 -11.18
N ALA A 124 4.24 -21.54 -12.42
CA ALA A 124 3.98 -22.40 -13.58
C ALA A 124 5.25 -22.88 -14.30
N SER A 125 6.44 -22.46 -13.87
CA SER A 125 7.70 -22.83 -14.52
C SER A 125 8.23 -24.18 -14.03
N ASP A 126 8.10 -25.22 -14.87
CA ASP A 126 8.62 -26.56 -14.56
C ASP A 126 10.10 -26.56 -14.21
N PHE A 127 10.89 -25.70 -14.85
CA PHE A 127 12.32 -25.59 -14.55
C PHE A 127 12.57 -25.02 -13.15
N ILE A 128 11.88 -23.96 -12.76
CA ILE A 128 12.04 -23.37 -11.42
C ILE A 128 11.60 -24.37 -10.36
N ILE A 129 10.45 -25.01 -10.54
CA ILE A 129 9.87 -25.96 -9.58
C ILE A 129 10.72 -27.22 -9.44
N ASN A 130 11.25 -27.78 -10.54
CA ASN A 130 11.94 -29.06 -10.51
C ASN A 130 13.47 -28.94 -10.39
N ASN A 131 14.07 -27.81 -10.78
CA ASN A 131 15.53 -27.67 -10.87
C ASN A 131 16.09 -26.60 -9.93
N GLU A 132 15.41 -25.48 -9.68
CA GLU A 132 15.95 -24.39 -8.84
C GLU A 132 15.51 -24.47 -7.38
N LEU A 133 14.21 -24.63 -7.13
CA LEU A 133 13.69 -24.63 -5.76
C LEU A 133 14.20 -25.81 -4.90
N PRO A 134 14.20 -27.08 -5.37
CA PRO A 134 14.62 -28.19 -4.53
C PRO A 134 16.04 -28.06 -3.94
N PRO A 135 17.09 -27.70 -4.73
CA PRO A 135 18.42 -27.49 -4.16
C PRO A 135 18.51 -26.26 -3.26
N LEU A 136 17.76 -25.17 -3.52
CA LEU A 136 17.72 -24.00 -2.64
C LEU A 136 17.11 -24.30 -1.28
N LEU A 137 15.98 -25.01 -1.27
CA LEU A 137 15.30 -25.42 -0.03
C LEU A 137 16.20 -26.34 0.80
N LYS A 138 16.83 -27.32 0.17
CA LYS A 138 17.80 -28.21 0.83
C LYS A 138 19.01 -27.45 1.38
N ALA A 139 19.47 -26.42 0.67
CA ALA A 139 20.57 -25.58 1.14
C ALA A 139 20.14 -24.64 2.28
N ALA A 140 18.89 -24.17 2.30
CA ALA A 140 18.34 -23.39 3.41
C ALA A 140 18.33 -24.21 4.70
N GLU A 141 17.87 -25.47 4.63
CA GLU A 141 17.85 -26.38 5.78
C GLU A 141 19.25 -26.78 6.25
N LYS A 142 20.16 -27.14 5.34
CA LYS A 142 21.46 -27.73 5.69
C LYS A 142 22.59 -26.73 5.88
N ASP A 143 22.58 -25.66 5.07
CA ASP A 143 23.69 -24.71 4.98
C ASP A 143 23.29 -23.30 5.48
N GLY A 144 22.04 -23.11 5.92
CA GLY A 144 21.54 -21.82 6.40
C GLY A 144 21.38 -20.77 5.30
N VAL A 145 21.16 -21.18 4.05
CA VAL A 145 20.89 -20.25 2.94
C VAL A 145 19.64 -19.42 3.24
N LEU A 146 19.78 -18.10 3.17
CA LEU A 146 18.67 -17.17 3.37
C LEU A 146 17.74 -17.17 2.16
N ILE A 147 16.46 -17.52 2.34
CA ILE A 147 15.45 -17.46 1.27
C ILE A 147 14.55 -16.23 1.50
N LEU A 148 14.45 -15.37 0.49
CA LEU A 148 13.64 -14.14 0.50
C LEU A 148 12.60 -14.17 -0.63
N PRO A 149 11.39 -14.69 -0.40
CA PRO A 149 10.31 -14.59 -1.36
C PRO A 149 9.81 -13.14 -1.48
N ILE A 150 9.62 -12.68 -2.71
CA ILE A 150 8.99 -11.39 -3.03
C ILE A 150 7.82 -11.70 -3.96
N ILE A 151 6.60 -11.41 -3.52
CA ILE A 151 5.41 -11.68 -4.33
C ILE A 151 5.28 -10.54 -5.33
N VAL A 152 5.59 -10.78 -6.59
CA VAL A 152 5.56 -9.75 -7.64
C VAL A 152 4.24 -9.72 -8.40
N GLY A 153 3.50 -10.83 -8.43
CA GLY A 153 2.17 -10.94 -9.03
C GLY A 153 1.24 -11.82 -8.20
N GLN A 154 -0.08 -11.62 -8.32
CA GLN A 154 -1.05 -12.51 -7.66
C GLN A 154 -0.83 -13.95 -8.10
N SER A 155 -0.68 -14.85 -7.14
CA SER A 155 -0.50 -16.27 -7.37
C SER A 155 -1.10 -17.06 -6.23
N GLY A 156 -2.12 -17.86 -6.52
CA GLY A 156 -2.67 -18.81 -5.55
C GLY A 156 -1.67 -19.93 -5.18
N GLY A 157 -0.66 -20.16 -6.02
CA GLY A 157 0.33 -21.22 -5.86
C GLY A 157 1.30 -21.01 -4.70
N PHE A 158 1.57 -19.76 -4.29
CA PHE A 158 2.54 -19.48 -3.22
C PHE A 158 2.12 -20.12 -1.89
N THR A 159 0.87 -19.90 -1.46
CA THR A 159 0.34 -20.35 -0.16
C THR A 159 0.28 -21.87 -0.01
N ILE A 160 0.17 -22.60 -1.12
CA ILE A 160 0.05 -24.08 -1.14
C ILE A 160 1.37 -24.78 -1.48
N SER A 161 2.45 -24.02 -1.72
CA SER A 161 3.76 -24.55 -2.08
C SER A 161 4.67 -24.70 -0.85
N ASN A 162 5.77 -25.44 -1.03
CA ASN A 162 6.84 -25.55 -0.03
C ASN A 162 7.60 -24.21 0.19
N LEU A 163 7.25 -23.13 -0.51
CA LEU A 163 7.76 -21.78 -0.25
C LEU A 163 7.02 -21.05 0.87
N SER A 164 5.78 -21.48 1.19
CA SER A 164 4.97 -20.87 2.24
C SER A 164 5.60 -20.94 3.64
N GLN A 165 6.57 -21.84 3.84
CA GLN A 165 7.36 -21.94 5.07
C GLN A 165 8.31 -20.75 5.28
N PHE A 166 8.60 -19.95 4.24
CA PHE A 166 9.40 -18.74 4.34
C PHE A 166 8.51 -17.51 4.34
N GLN A 167 8.74 -16.60 5.28
CA GLN A 167 8.05 -15.32 5.30
C GLN A 167 8.46 -14.49 4.09
N ALA A 168 7.49 -14.16 3.24
CA ALA A 168 7.71 -13.26 2.13
C ALA A 168 7.98 -11.82 2.60
N MET A 169 8.76 -11.07 1.81
CA MET A 169 9.11 -9.67 2.07
C MET A 169 7.90 -8.74 2.02
N ASN A 170 6.85 -9.16 1.32
CA ASN A 170 5.57 -8.50 1.23
C ASN A 170 4.43 -9.52 1.45
N GLY A 171 3.25 -9.01 1.81
CA GLY A 171 2.09 -9.87 2.04
C GLY A 171 1.69 -10.66 0.78
N PRO A 172 1.28 -11.94 0.90
CA PRO A 172 0.84 -12.73 -0.25
C PRO A 172 -0.40 -12.18 -0.97
N THR A 173 -1.18 -11.33 -0.29
CA THR A 173 -2.33 -10.60 -0.85
C THR A 173 -1.96 -9.21 -1.39
N GLN A 174 -0.70 -8.79 -1.27
CA GLN A 174 -0.18 -7.50 -1.72
C GLN A 174 1.05 -7.74 -2.63
N PRO A 175 0.87 -8.27 -3.84
CA PRO A 175 1.97 -8.43 -4.78
C PRO A 175 2.48 -7.08 -5.31
N LEU A 176 3.76 -7.00 -5.70
CA LEU A 176 4.40 -5.76 -6.18
C LEU A 176 3.66 -5.12 -7.36
N ASN A 177 3.08 -5.91 -8.27
CA ASN A 177 2.31 -5.39 -9.40
C ASN A 177 1.01 -4.65 -9.00
N LEU A 178 0.52 -4.87 -7.77
CA LEU A 178 -0.61 -4.14 -7.20
C LEU A 178 -0.17 -3.02 -6.24
N MET A 179 1.13 -2.89 -6.02
CA MET A 179 1.71 -1.83 -5.20
C MET A 179 2.05 -0.60 -6.04
N SER A 180 2.05 0.56 -5.39
CA SER A 180 2.62 1.76 -6.00
C SER A 180 4.15 1.63 -6.18
N PRO A 181 4.77 2.35 -7.14
CA PRO A 181 6.22 2.32 -7.34
C PRO A 181 7.03 2.61 -6.06
N GLY A 182 6.57 3.53 -5.21
CA GLY A 182 7.25 3.82 -3.94
C GLY A 182 7.14 2.69 -2.91
N GLN A 183 6.01 1.97 -2.86
CA GLN A 183 5.90 0.77 -2.03
C GLN A 183 6.75 -0.37 -2.58
N VAL A 184 6.81 -0.52 -3.91
CA VAL A 184 7.77 -1.41 -4.56
C VAL A 184 9.18 -1.03 -4.13
N ASP A 185 9.58 0.25 -4.23
CA ASP A 185 10.90 0.72 -3.81
C ASP A 185 11.15 0.49 -2.32
N GLN A 186 10.14 0.64 -1.45
CA GLN A 186 10.26 0.30 -0.02
C GLN A 186 10.51 -1.18 0.20
N ILE A 187 9.75 -2.07 -0.46
CA ILE A 187 9.99 -3.51 -0.36
C ILE A 187 11.37 -3.85 -0.92
N LEU A 188 11.77 -3.28 -2.06
CA LEU A 188 13.10 -3.49 -2.64
C LEU A 188 14.22 -2.92 -1.75
N THR A 189 13.98 -1.81 -1.03
CA THR A 189 14.89 -1.25 -0.02
C THR A 189 14.96 -2.14 1.23
N GLN A 190 13.86 -2.76 1.64
CA GLN A 190 13.85 -3.75 2.72
C GLN A 190 14.60 -5.01 2.31
N VAL A 191 14.47 -5.45 1.05
CA VAL A 191 15.27 -6.54 0.49
C VAL A 191 16.75 -6.17 0.51
N PHE A 192 17.12 -4.97 0.04
CA PHE A 192 18.48 -4.45 0.15
C PHE A 192 18.98 -4.48 1.60
N THR A 193 18.21 -3.94 2.54
CA THR A 193 18.57 -3.87 3.96
C THR A 193 18.78 -5.28 4.54
N ARG A 194 17.88 -6.21 4.22
CA ARG A 194 17.95 -7.58 4.70
C ARG A 194 19.20 -8.31 4.18
N VAL A 195 19.52 -8.13 2.90
CA VAL A 195 20.74 -8.70 2.29
C VAL A 195 21.98 -8.00 2.87
N TYR A 196 21.96 -6.67 3.04
CA TYR A 196 23.04 -5.90 3.64
C TYR A 196 23.36 -6.40 5.06
N GLU A 197 22.35 -6.57 5.91
CA GLU A 197 22.52 -7.11 7.26
C GLU A 197 23.06 -8.54 7.23
N PHE A 198 22.58 -9.39 6.32
CA PHE A 198 23.01 -10.77 6.25
C PHE A 198 24.48 -10.94 5.77
N PHE A 199 24.95 -10.10 4.85
CA PHE A 199 26.31 -10.21 4.28
C PHE A 199 27.34 -9.28 4.95
N VAL A 200 26.94 -8.10 5.41
CA VAL A 200 27.86 -7.03 5.84
C VAL A 200 27.82 -6.80 7.35
N LYS A 201 26.66 -6.92 7.98
CA LYS A 201 26.48 -6.75 9.44
C LYS A 201 25.82 -7.98 10.07
N PRO A 202 26.50 -9.14 10.10
CA PRO A 202 25.92 -10.33 10.73
C PRO A 202 25.62 -10.00 12.19
N THR A 203 24.33 -9.88 12.51
CA THR A 203 23.86 -9.54 13.85
C THR A 203 24.15 -10.74 14.75
N THR A 204 25.01 -10.55 15.74
CA THR A 204 25.25 -11.56 16.79
C THR A 204 23.94 -11.81 17.54
N PRO A 205 23.46 -13.05 17.69
CA PRO A 205 22.22 -13.31 18.40
C PRO A 205 22.37 -12.99 19.89
N ALA A 206 21.50 -12.12 20.40
CA ALA A 206 21.38 -11.82 21.82
C ALA A 206 20.91 -13.08 22.57
N LYS A 207 21.72 -13.54 23.53
CA LYS A 207 21.41 -14.69 24.38
C LYS A 207 20.26 -14.37 25.35
N SER A 208 19.24 -15.23 25.28
CA SER A 208 18.24 -15.50 26.32
C SER A 208 18.90 -15.87 27.65
N GLY A 209 18.37 -15.37 28.79
CA GLY A 209 18.72 -15.90 30.11
C GLY A 209 18.31 -15.08 31.35
N LYS A 210 17.20 -15.52 31.96
CA LYS A 210 16.84 -15.51 33.40
C LYS A 210 16.22 -14.28 34.08
N LYS A 211 15.00 -14.55 34.60
CA LYS A 211 14.35 -13.94 35.76
C LYS A 211 15.30 -13.89 36.97
N SER A 212 15.31 -12.75 37.67
CA SER A 212 15.44 -12.72 39.13
C SER A 212 14.83 -11.44 39.69
N THR A 213 14.03 -11.63 40.75
CA THR A 213 13.40 -10.61 41.59
C THR A 213 14.42 -9.93 42.51
N SER A 214 14.34 -8.60 42.69
CA SER A 214 14.61 -7.92 43.97
C SER A 214 14.15 -6.45 43.93
N LYS A 215 13.83 -5.94 45.11
CA LYS A 215 13.05 -4.75 45.49
C LYS A 215 13.98 -3.56 45.88
N ILE A 216 13.47 -2.32 45.72
CA ILE A 216 13.64 -1.10 46.59
C ILE A 216 15.06 -0.46 46.57
N THR A 217 15.36 0.84 46.40
CA THR A 217 14.70 2.17 46.40
C THR A 217 15.68 3.22 45.80
N PRO A 218 15.26 4.46 45.41
CA PRO A 218 15.99 5.33 44.49
C PRO A 218 16.75 6.51 45.14
N GLU A 219 17.78 7.03 44.45
CA GLU A 219 18.15 8.46 44.26
C GLU A 219 19.63 8.60 43.79
N PRO A 220 20.12 9.76 43.28
CA PRO A 220 19.43 10.92 42.71
C PRO A 220 19.96 11.31 41.31
N VAL A 221 19.18 12.16 40.64
CA VAL A 221 19.43 12.78 39.34
C VAL A 221 20.52 13.85 39.46
N VAL A 222 21.57 13.77 38.63
CA VAL A 222 22.51 14.88 38.37
C VAL A 222 22.26 15.40 36.95
N GLN A 223 21.82 16.65 36.87
CA GLN A 223 21.73 17.43 35.63
C GLN A 223 23.13 17.91 35.21
N PRO A 224 23.33 18.18 33.90
CA PRO A 224 24.09 19.37 33.52
C PRO A 224 23.23 20.32 32.67
N SER A 225 23.33 21.60 33.05
CA SER A 225 22.75 22.77 32.39
C SER A 225 23.73 23.37 31.35
N PRO A 226 23.29 24.37 30.54
CA PRO A 226 23.58 24.48 29.12
C PRO A 226 24.67 25.51 28.79
N ASP A 227 25.30 25.40 27.60
CA ASP A 227 25.57 26.62 26.83
C ASP A 227 25.80 26.38 25.33
N LYS A 228 25.59 27.46 24.58
CA LYS A 228 25.73 27.70 23.11
C LYS A 228 24.48 27.47 22.26
N ARG A 229 23.75 28.58 22.07
CA ARG A 229 22.74 28.80 21.03
C ARG A 229 23.39 28.84 19.64
N PRO A 230 22.59 28.56 18.59
CA PRO A 230 22.39 29.59 17.57
C PRO A 230 20.90 29.87 17.27
N VAL A 231 20.63 31.17 17.13
CA VAL A 231 19.64 31.86 16.28
C VAL A 231 18.22 31.25 16.17
N ARG A 232 17.29 31.94 16.84
CA ARG A 232 15.84 31.71 16.82
C ARG A 232 15.22 32.34 15.57
N ILE A 233 14.82 31.54 14.59
CA ILE A 233 13.79 31.96 13.61
C ILE A 233 12.45 31.96 14.35
N LYS A 234 11.77 33.10 14.31
CA LYS A 234 10.48 33.36 14.97
C LYS A 234 9.42 32.44 14.37
N LEU A 235 9.08 31.35 15.07
CA LEU A 235 7.91 30.54 14.77
C LEU A 235 6.68 31.36 15.16
N GLU A 236 5.95 31.88 14.19
CA GLU A 236 4.69 32.59 14.44
C GLU A 236 3.71 31.67 15.16
N SER A 237 3.14 32.23 16.22
CA SER A 237 2.20 31.61 17.14
C SER A 237 0.94 31.12 16.44
N ARG A 238 0.56 29.87 16.77
CA ARG A 238 -0.75 29.23 16.61
C ARG A 238 -1.91 30.25 16.56
N PRO A 239 -2.69 30.35 15.46
CA PRO A 239 -3.83 31.26 15.42
C PRO A 239 -4.87 30.81 16.46
N LYS A 240 -5.29 31.76 17.31
CA LYS A 240 -6.44 31.59 18.21
C LYS A 240 -7.68 31.30 17.37
N GLN A 241 -8.35 30.17 17.65
CA GLN A 241 -9.71 29.93 17.17
C GLN A 241 -10.63 30.99 17.77
N THR A 242 -11.01 31.96 16.94
CA THR A 242 -12.07 32.91 17.24
C THR A 242 -13.42 32.25 17.02
N GLU A 243 -14.20 32.17 18.09
CA GLU A 243 -15.66 32.01 18.05
C GLU A 243 -16.32 33.16 17.28
N ASN A 244 -17.54 32.86 16.77
CA ASN A 244 -18.53 33.67 16.03
C ASN A 244 -18.56 33.38 14.51
N SER A 245 -19.68 33.05 13.87
CA SER A 245 -21.08 33.47 14.13
C SER A 245 -22.14 32.48 13.58
N ARG A 246 -23.39 32.73 13.99
CA ARG A 246 -24.61 31.89 14.01
C ARG A 246 -25.31 31.66 12.66
N SER A 247 -25.88 30.46 12.47
CA SER A 247 -27.33 30.22 12.22
C SER A 247 -27.55 28.82 11.61
N GLY A 248 -28.13 27.91 12.39
CA GLY A 248 -28.35 26.50 12.03
C GLY A 248 -27.74 25.60 13.09
N GLY A 249 -28.57 24.90 13.86
CA GLY A 249 -28.12 24.06 14.99
C GLY A 249 -26.93 23.20 14.61
N ASN A 250 -25.91 23.18 15.48
CA ASN A 250 -24.62 22.53 15.21
C ASN A 250 -24.87 21.07 14.81
N LYS A 251 -24.65 20.71 13.54
CA LYS A 251 -24.85 19.34 13.05
C LYS A 251 -23.53 18.58 13.13
N ALA A 252 -23.61 17.29 13.44
CA ALA A 252 -22.51 16.35 13.28
C ALA A 252 -22.79 15.40 12.12
N LEU A 253 -21.76 15.05 11.36
CA LEU A 253 -21.80 13.93 10.43
C LEU A 253 -21.16 12.72 11.13
N LEU A 254 -21.94 11.66 11.33
CA LEU A 254 -21.44 10.39 11.86
C LEU A 254 -21.26 9.43 10.69
N VAL A 255 -20.10 8.78 10.61
CA VAL A 255 -19.76 7.86 9.52
C VAL A 255 -19.37 6.49 10.07
N LYS A 256 -20.06 5.43 9.62
CA LYS A 256 -19.77 4.04 9.94
C LYS A 256 -18.53 3.54 9.18
N GLN A 257 -17.94 2.45 9.66
CA GLN A 257 -16.88 1.71 8.97
C GLN A 257 -17.29 1.28 7.55
N THR A 258 -18.58 1.01 7.33
CA THR A 258 -19.14 0.64 6.02
C THR A 258 -19.24 1.80 5.03
N GLY A 259 -19.05 3.05 5.48
CA GLY A 259 -19.24 4.26 4.69
C GLY A 259 -20.68 4.81 4.71
N GLU A 260 -21.60 4.13 5.39
CA GLU A 260 -22.91 4.70 5.73
C GLU A 260 -22.73 5.90 6.66
N TRP A 261 -23.54 6.93 6.48
CA TRP A 261 -23.44 8.15 7.26
C TRP A 261 -24.81 8.71 7.60
N GLU A 262 -24.86 9.51 8.66
CA GLU A 262 -26.08 10.20 9.09
C GLU A 262 -25.72 11.56 9.70
N MET A 263 -26.60 12.55 9.52
CA MET A 263 -26.42 13.88 10.09
C MET A 263 -27.36 14.11 11.26
N ILE A 264 -26.80 14.41 12.43
CA ILE A 264 -27.55 14.50 13.68
C ILE A 264 -27.27 15.83 14.37
N THR A 265 -28.28 16.38 15.04
CA THR A 265 -28.14 17.64 15.79
C THR A 265 -27.29 17.41 17.03
N VAL A 266 -26.27 18.25 17.22
CA VAL A 266 -25.42 18.29 18.41
C VAL A 266 -25.97 19.32 19.38
N THR A 267 -26.26 18.90 20.60
CA THR A 267 -26.67 19.79 21.69
C THR A 267 -25.48 20.24 22.52
N LYS A 268 -24.47 19.37 22.68
CA LYS A 268 -23.24 19.65 23.41
C LYS A 268 -22.09 18.85 22.80
N SER A 269 -20.91 19.44 22.71
CA SER A 269 -19.69 18.72 22.34
C SER A 269 -18.49 19.21 23.13
N SER A 270 -17.54 18.31 23.38
CA SER A 270 -16.24 18.64 23.96
C SER A 270 -15.19 17.70 23.39
N VAL A 271 -14.03 18.25 23.08
CA VAL A 271 -12.87 17.50 22.60
C VAL A 271 -11.70 17.89 23.50
N LYS A 272 -11.43 17.07 24.51
CA LYS A 272 -10.26 17.21 25.39
C LYS A 272 -9.37 15.99 25.20
N ASN A 273 -9.38 15.07 26.17
CA ASN A 273 -8.69 13.78 26.06
C ASN A 273 -9.51 12.79 25.23
N ASN A 274 -10.84 12.82 25.40
CA ASN A 274 -11.81 12.06 24.62
C ASN A 274 -12.80 13.03 23.96
N LEU A 275 -13.40 12.58 22.86
CA LEU A 275 -14.54 13.22 22.23
C LEU A 275 -15.80 12.85 23.00
N THR A 276 -16.54 13.85 23.47
CA THR A 276 -17.87 13.66 24.07
C THR A 276 -18.89 14.49 23.30
N VAL A 277 -19.95 13.87 22.81
CA VAL A 277 -21.00 14.53 22.01
C VAL A 277 -22.38 14.11 22.50
N SER A 278 -23.22 15.09 22.81
CA SER A 278 -24.65 14.90 23.05
C SER A 278 -25.42 15.19 21.76
N LEU A 279 -26.23 14.23 21.33
CA LEU A 279 -26.93 14.18 20.05
C LEU A 279 -28.44 14.13 20.28
N ASN A 280 -29.19 14.90 19.49
CA ASN A 280 -30.64 14.86 19.46
C ASN A 280 -31.12 14.29 18.13
N ALA A 281 -31.65 13.06 18.18
CA ALA A 281 -32.23 12.36 17.04
C ALA A 281 -33.72 12.66 16.93
N THR A 282 -34.09 13.44 15.91
CA THR A 282 -35.47 13.89 15.69
C THR A 282 -36.25 12.99 14.75
N THR A 283 -35.57 12.13 13.98
CA THR A 283 -36.21 11.23 13.00
C THR A 283 -36.01 9.76 13.35
N SER A 284 -36.93 8.89 12.92
CA SER A 284 -36.81 7.44 13.09
C SER A 284 -35.55 6.87 12.43
N GLN A 285 -35.14 7.46 11.29
CA GLN A 285 -33.89 7.10 10.60
C GLN A 285 -32.65 7.39 11.47
N GLN A 286 -32.58 8.56 12.10
CA GLN A 286 -31.47 8.92 13.00
C GLN A 286 -31.42 8.02 14.23
N ARG A 287 -32.58 7.70 14.83
CA ARG A 287 -32.67 6.78 15.97
C ARG A 287 -32.22 5.36 15.59
N ALA A 288 -32.65 4.86 14.43
CA ALA A 288 -32.23 3.56 13.93
C ALA A 288 -30.72 3.51 13.67
N PHE A 289 -30.16 4.58 13.08
CA PHE A 289 -28.72 4.71 12.85
C PHE A 289 -27.92 4.68 14.15
N LEU A 290 -28.30 5.46 15.16
CA LEU A 290 -27.64 5.48 16.47
C LEU A 290 -27.78 4.16 17.22
N THR A 291 -28.95 3.51 17.12
CA THR A 291 -29.18 2.19 17.71
C THR A 291 -28.27 1.15 17.07
N SER A 292 -28.12 1.16 15.74
CA SER A 292 -27.20 0.30 15.01
C SER A 292 -25.74 0.56 15.41
N LEU A 293 -25.35 1.83 15.59
CA LEU A 293 -24.01 2.17 16.07
C LEU A 293 -23.73 1.62 17.47
N ARG A 294 -24.67 1.77 18.40
CA ARG A 294 -24.56 1.23 19.76
C ARG A 294 -24.43 -0.30 19.77
N GLN A 295 -25.18 -1.00 18.91
CA GLN A 295 -25.18 -2.47 18.86
C GLN A 295 -23.93 -3.06 18.21
N GLN A 296 -23.40 -2.42 17.16
CA GLN A 296 -22.35 -3.01 16.33
C GLN A 296 -20.98 -2.37 16.54
N ASN A 297 -20.90 -1.28 17.30
CA ASN A 297 -19.69 -0.49 17.52
C ASN A 297 -18.91 -0.17 16.22
N GLN A 298 -19.65 0.27 15.20
CA GLN A 298 -19.11 0.50 13.85
C GLN A 298 -18.83 1.97 13.55
N LEU A 299 -18.88 2.87 14.53
CA LEU A 299 -18.54 4.26 14.27
C LEU A 299 -17.05 4.36 13.92
N LYS A 300 -16.74 5.01 12.80
CA LYS A 300 -15.36 5.26 12.39
C LYS A 300 -14.92 6.69 12.60
N SER A 301 -15.79 7.64 12.28
CA SER A 301 -15.44 9.05 12.39
C SER A 301 -16.65 9.94 12.61
N ILE A 302 -16.40 11.08 13.24
CA ILE A 302 -17.37 12.16 13.43
C ILE A 302 -16.79 13.44 12.85
N VAL A 303 -17.59 14.20 12.11
CA VAL A 303 -17.26 15.56 11.69
C VAL A 303 -18.02 16.56 12.55
N LEU A 304 -17.30 17.50 13.16
CA LEU A 304 -17.86 18.65 13.87
C LEU A 304 -17.29 19.93 13.25
N GLY A 305 -18.15 20.74 12.64
CA GLY A 305 -17.71 21.93 11.91
C GLY A 305 -16.76 21.57 10.77
N LEU A 306 -15.54 22.12 10.81
CA LEU A 306 -14.49 21.91 9.79
C LEU A 306 -13.43 20.90 10.23
N GLN A 307 -13.76 20.02 11.18
CA GLN A 307 -12.83 19.03 11.72
C GLN A 307 -13.44 17.63 11.75
N THR A 308 -12.67 16.67 11.25
CA THR A 308 -12.95 15.23 11.27
C THR A 308 -12.14 14.58 12.39
N TYR A 309 -12.82 13.77 13.19
CA TYR A 309 -12.26 13.00 14.30
C TYR A 309 -12.41 11.52 13.99
N VAL A 310 -11.29 10.79 13.90
CA VAL A 310 -11.30 9.33 13.81
C VAL A 310 -11.53 8.78 15.21
N CYS A 311 -12.55 7.94 15.37
CA CYS A 311 -13.04 7.48 16.65
C CYS A 311 -12.63 6.02 16.91
N THR A 312 -12.14 5.74 18.11
CA THR A 312 -11.99 4.40 18.69
C THR A 312 -12.66 4.35 20.05
N ASP A 313 -12.81 3.15 20.61
CA ASP A 313 -13.32 2.96 21.99
C ASP A 313 -14.64 3.71 22.21
N VAL A 314 -15.56 3.54 21.25
CA VAL A 314 -16.82 4.29 21.18
C VAL A 314 -17.82 3.68 22.15
N ASP A 315 -18.36 4.52 23.03
CA ASP A 315 -19.53 4.20 23.86
C ASP A 315 -20.69 5.13 23.50
N ILE A 316 -21.88 4.56 23.34
CA ILE A 316 -23.10 5.28 23.00
C ILE A 316 -24.22 4.82 23.93
N HIS A 317 -24.75 5.75 24.70
CA HIS A 317 -25.91 5.49 25.56
C HIS A 317 -27.00 6.53 25.33
N GLN A 318 -28.22 6.13 25.64
CA GLN A 318 -29.42 6.94 25.47
C GLN A 318 -29.90 7.35 26.86
N GLN A 319 -30.16 8.63 27.05
CA GLN A 319 -30.68 9.19 28.29
C GLN A 319 -31.98 9.92 27.99
N THR A 320 -33.01 9.63 28.78
CA THR A 320 -34.33 10.25 28.66
C THR A 320 -34.58 11.07 29.91
N GLU A 321 -34.70 12.39 29.75
CA GLU A 321 -35.10 13.31 30.81
C GLU A 321 -36.48 13.89 30.47
N GLY A 322 -37.50 13.42 31.17
CA GLY A 322 -38.90 13.75 30.86
C GLY A 322 -39.29 13.27 29.46
N THR A 323 -39.62 14.19 28.56
CA THR A 323 -39.97 13.90 27.16
C THR A 323 -38.80 14.09 26.19
N LYS A 324 -37.63 14.52 26.68
CA LYS A 324 -36.46 14.76 25.83
C LYS A 324 -35.52 13.56 25.86
N GLU A 325 -35.35 12.99 24.67
CA GLU A 325 -34.42 11.90 24.40
C GLU A 325 -33.08 12.49 23.92
N THR A 326 -31.98 12.20 24.62
CA THR A 326 -30.63 12.63 24.25
C THR A 326 -29.69 11.44 24.18
N TRP A 327 -28.94 11.33 23.09
CA TRP A 327 -27.93 10.30 22.90
C TRP A 327 -26.56 10.85 23.27
N HIS A 328 -25.86 10.17 24.15
CA HIS A 328 -24.53 10.55 24.60
C HIS A 328 -23.52 9.61 23.97
N LEU A 329 -22.56 10.20 23.26
CA LEU A 329 -21.49 9.50 22.58
C LEU A 329 -20.16 9.91 23.20
N THR A 330 -19.36 8.93 23.59
CA THR A 330 -17.97 9.13 23.99
C THR A 330 -17.06 8.29 23.11
N ALA A 331 -15.90 8.82 22.74
CA ALA A 331 -14.93 8.11 21.92
C ALA A 331 -13.51 8.63 22.18
N SER A 332 -12.53 7.75 22.08
CA SER A 332 -11.13 8.15 21.95
C SER A 332 -10.86 8.66 20.53
N VAL A 333 -10.09 9.74 20.43
CA VAL A 333 -9.77 10.38 19.14
C VAL A 333 -8.38 9.96 18.71
N GLN A 334 -8.27 9.43 17.49
CA GLN A 334 -6.99 9.20 16.85
C GLN A 334 -6.65 10.37 15.92
N ALA A 335 -5.36 10.71 15.86
CA ALA A 335 -4.86 11.57 14.80
C ALA A 335 -5.17 10.90 13.44
N LEU A 336 -5.63 11.69 12.47
CA LEU A 336 -5.77 11.21 11.09
C LEU A 336 -4.44 10.60 10.66
N ALA A 337 -4.47 9.32 10.28
CA ALA A 337 -3.27 8.57 9.95
C ALA A 337 -2.46 9.35 8.90
N ARG A 338 -1.20 9.60 9.25
CA ARG A 338 -0.22 10.33 8.44
C ARG A 338 0.15 9.48 7.22
N LYS A 339 -0.64 9.56 6.15
CA LYS A 339 -0.44 8.78 4.92
C LYS A 339 0.59 9.49 4.05
N ALA A 340 1.72 8.83 3.78
CA ALA A 340 2.72 9.34 2.86
C ALA A 340 2.10 9.53 1.46
N GLN A 341 2.03 10.78 1.01
CA GLN A 341 1.59 11.11 -0.34
C GLN A 341 2.81 10.96 -1.26
N ILE A 342 2.64 10.22 -2.36
CA ILE A 342 3.72 9.91 -3.29
C ILE A 342 4.11 11.21 -4.00
N THR A 343 5.35 11.66 -3.81
CA THR A 343 5.88 12.81 -4.56
C THR A 343 6.40 12.31 -5.90
N PHE A 344 5.93 12.91 -6.99
CA PHE A 344 6.40 12.57 -8.34
C PHE A 344 7.43 13.63 -8.73
N SER A 345 8.45 13.27 -9.50
CA SER A 345 9.55 14.19 -9.87
C SER A 345 9.09 15.49 -10.56
N ALA A 346 7.85 15.53 -11.08
CA ALA A 346 7.26 16.70 -11.72
C ALA A 346 5.98 17.24 -11.03
N VAL A 347 5.53 16.65 -9.91
CA VAL A 347 4.28 17.05 -9.23
C VAL A 347 4.51 17.21 -7.73
N THR A 348 4.41 18.46 -7.26
CA THR A 348 4.57 18.78 -5.84
C THR A 348 3.33 18.34 -5.03
N PRO A 349 3.46 18.12 -3.72
CA PRO A 349 2.31 17.87 -2.84
C PRO A 349 1.25 18.98 -2.91
N ASP A 350 1.66 20.22 -3.17
CA ASP A 350 0.74 21.36 -3.34
C ASP A 350 -0.10 21.22 -4.62
N MET A 351 0.53 20.85 -5.73
CA MET A 351 -0.17 20.58 -6.99
C MET A 351 -1.15 19.41 -6.83
N GLN A 352 -0.79 18.39 -6.05
CA GLN A 352 -1.67 17.27 -5.74
C GLN A 352 -2.88 17.69 -4.92
N ALA A 353 -2.63 18.38 -3.80
CA ALA A 353 -3.68 18.87 -2.92
C ALA A 353 -4.63 19.83 -3.67
N GLU A 354 -4.09 20.72 -4.51
CA GLU A 354 -4.88 21.64 -5.33
C GLU A 354 -5.75 20.89 -6.36
N ALA A 355 -5.15 19.98 -7.14
CA ALA A 355 -5.91 19.22 -8.14
C ALA A 355 -6.99 18.33 -7.51
N GLN A 356 -6.68 17.68 -6.38
CA GLN A 356 -7.64 16.84 -5.64
C GLN A 356 -8.76 17.66 -5.02
N ALA A 357 -8.45 18.82 -4.44
CA ALA A 357 -9.46 19.72 -3.92
C ALA A 357 -10.31 20.33 -5.05
N LYS A 358 -9.75 20.64 -6.22
CA LYS A 358 -10.50 21.08 -7.41
C LYS A 358 -11.42 19.97 -7.95
N LEU A 359 -10.97 18.73 -7.98
CA LEU A 359 -11.81 17.59 -8.34
C LEU A 359 -12.97 17.43 -7.36
N LEU A 360 -12.66 17.37 -6.05
CA LEU A 360 -13.67 17.16 -5.02
C LEU A 360 -14.68 18.32 -4.96
N LEU A 361 -14.21 19.56 -4.99
CA LEU A 361 -15.04 20.73 -4.69
C LEU A 361 -15.67 21.36 -5.93
N LEU A 362 -14.99 21.33 -7.08
CA LEU A 362 -15.45 21.96 -8.32
C LEU A 362 -15.84 20.96 -9.41
N ASN A 363 -15.63 19.66 -9.17
CA ASN A 363 -15.74 18.61 -10.18
C ASN A 363 -14.82 18.84 -11.40
N THR A 364 -13.67 19.48 -11.18
CA THR A 364 -12.69 19.71 -12.24
C THR A 364 -11.94 18.40 -12.52
N PRO A 365 -11.92 17.91 -13.77
CA PRO A 365 -11.17 16.70 -14.12
C PRO A 365 -9.70 16.84 -13.75
N LEU A 366 -9.09 15.72 -13.34
CA LEU A 366 -7.64 15.67 -13.14
C LEU A 366 -6.92 15.88 -14.49
N PRO A 367 -5.70 16.46 -14.50
CA PRO A 367 -4.93 16.64 -15.73
C PRO A 367 -4.76 15.33 -16.53
N ASN A 368 -5.04 15.35 -17.85
CA ASN A 368 -4.91 14.20 -18.74
C ASN A 368 -3.43 13.82 -18.96
N ASP A 369 -3.16 12.52 -19.14
CA ASP A 369 -1.85 11.83 -19.20
C ASP A 369 -1.11 11.62 -17.85
N GLN A 370 -1.53 12.29 -16.78
CA GLN A 370 -0.96 12.13 -15.44
C GLN A 370 -2.02 11.92 -14.34
N SER A 371 -3.04 11.10 -14.59
CA SER A 371 -4.05 10.83 -13.55
C SER A 371 -3.47 10.14 -12.29
N TYR A 372 -2.37 9.40 -12.45
CA TYR A 372 -1.75 8.62 -11.38
C TYR A 372 -1.19 9.48 -10.23
N PRO A 373 -0.46 10.60 -10.46
CA PRO A 373 -0.02 11.48 -9.38
C PRO A 373 -1.12 12.22 -8.62
N TYR A 374 -2.28 12.41 -9.23
CA TYR A 374 -3.38 13.16 -8.61
C TYR A 374 -4.49 12.25 -8.06
N ARG A 375 -4.46 10.93 -8.32
CA ARG A 375 -5.46 9.98 -7.82
C ARG A 375 -5.22 9.58 -6.37
N LEU A 376 -6.32 9.42 -5.63
CA LEU A 376 -6.31 9.00 -4.23
C LEU A 376 -6.04 7.51 -4.10
N THR A 377 -4.84 7.14 -3.67
CA THR A 377 -4.45 5.76 -3.32
C THR A 377 -5.06 5.28 -1.98
N SER A 378 -5.85 6.13 -1.33
CA SER A 378 -6.33 6.00 0.05
C SER A 378 -7.63 5.18 0.19
N LEU A 379 -8.38 4.98 -0.90
CA LEU A 379 -9.67 4.29 -0.91
C LEU A 379 -9.60 3.01 -1.75
N ALA A 380 -10.43 2.02 -1.40
CA ALA A 380 -10.66 0.82 -2.20
C ALA A 380 -11.16 1.13 -3.64
N ALA A 381 -11.69 2.34 -3.86
CA ALA A 381 -11.93 2.94 -5.16
C ALA A 381 -11.65 4.47 -5.08
N PRO A 382 -10.68 5.02 -5.84
CA PRO A 382 -10.47 6.47 -5.88
C PRO A 382 -11.72 7.17 -6.42
N PHE A 383 -12.17 8.25 -5.77
CA PHE A 383 -13.27 9.05 -6.35
C PHE A 383 -12.76 9.76 -7.60
N THR A 384 -13.53 9.65 -8.69
CA THR A 384 -13.22 10.20 -10.01
C THR A 384 -14.01 11.47 -10.31
N ALA A 385 -14.90 11.87 -9.41
CA ALA A 385 -15.79 13.02 -9.53
C ALA A 385 -16.08 13.63 -8.15
N SER A 386 -16.60 14.86 -8.14
CA SER A 386 -17.12 15.52 -6.95
C SER A 386 -18.29 14.74 -6.34
N CYS A 387 -18.39 14.73 -5.01
CA CYS A 387 -19.54 14.18 -4.30
C CYS A 387 -20.78 15.10 -4.38
N PHE A 388 -20.65 16.37 -4.76
CA PHE A 388 -21.76 17.32 -4.68
C PHE A 388 -22.92 17.05 -5.65
N PRO A 389 -22.70 16.67 -6.94
CA PRO A 389 -23.80 16.36 -7.85
C PRO A 389 -24.65 15.18 -7.37
N ALA A 390 -24.01 14.10 -6.92
CA ALA A 390 -24.71 12.95 -6.34
C ALA A 390 -25.47 13.33 -5.06
N LEU A 391 -24.87 14.15 -4.20
CA LEU A 391 -25.48 14.60 -2.94
C LEU A 391 -26.70 15.48 -3.23
N PHE A 392 -26.56 16.37 -4.21
CA PHE A 392 -27.63 17.25 -4.64
C PHE A 392 -28.77 16.47 -5.29
N SER A 393 -28.47 15.42 -6.07
CA SER A 393 -29.49 14.53 -6.63
C SER A 393 -30.29 13.83 -5.52
N GLN A 394 -29.58 13.23 -4.55
CA GLN A 394 -30.17 12.54 -3.39
C GLN A 394 -31.01 13.49 -2.52
N LEU A 395 -30.56 14.74 -2.33
CA LEU A 395 -31.19 15.73 -1.44
C LEU A 395 -31.93 16.84 -2.19
N SER A 396 -32.24 16.65 -3.48
CA SER A 396 -32.78 17.69 -4.36
C SER A 396 -34.09 18.30 -3.85
N LYS A 397 -34.94 17.48 -3.21
CA LYS A 397 -36.20 17.88 -2.56
C LYS A 397 -35.99 18.57 -1.20
N GLN A 398 -34.80 18.51 -0.62
CA GLN A 398 -34.45 19.02 0.71
C GLN A 398 -33.21 19.91 0.66
N GLN A 399 -33.28 21.03 -0.07
CA GLN A 399 -32.15 21.95 -0.26
C GLN A 399 -31.56 22.47 1.06
N ALA A 400 -32.38 22.65 2.11
CA ALA A 400 -31.90 23.03 3.43
C ALA A 400 -30.99 21.95 4.04
N LEU A 401 -31.32 20.67 3.84
CA LEU A 401 -30.50 19.55 4.29
C LEU A 401 -29.20 19.47 3.47
N PHE A 402 -29.27 19.68 2.15
CA PHE A 402 -28.07 19.77 1.31
C PHE A 402 -27.11 20.87 1.80
N LYS A 403 -27.61 22.08 2.09
CA LYS A 403 -26.79 23.19 2.60
C LYS A 403 -26.08 22.87 3.92
N GLN A 404 -26.67 22.00 4.75
CA GLN A 404 -26.08 21.55 6.01
C GLN A 404 -25.11 20.37 5.81
N ALA A 405 -25.45 19.42 4.94
CA ALA A 405 -24.67 18.20 4.72
C ALA A 405 -23.41 18.44 3.88
N ALA A 406 -23.50 19.30 2.85
CA ALA A 406 -22.41 19.52 1.90
C ALA A 406 -21.09 19.97 2.56
N PRO A 407 -21.07 20.94 3.49
CA PRO A 407 -19.83 21.32 4.19
C PRO A 407 -19.24 20.19 5.03
N LEU A 408 -20.08 19.40 5.70
CA LEU A 408 -19.62 18.30 6.57
C LEU A 408 -19.04 17.15 5.74
N ILE A 409 -19.70 16.78 4.64
CA ILE A 409 -19.23 15.73 3.72
C ILE A 409 -17.94 16.16 3.02
N ALA A 410 -17.87 17.41 2.56
CA ALA A 410 -16.65 17.95 1.97
C ALA A 410 -15.49 17.95 2.98
N THR A 411 -15.74 18.37 4.22
CA THR A 411 -14.75 18.33 5.31
C THR A 411 -14.23 16.91 5.54
N TRP A 412 -15.15 15.94 5.59
CA TRP A 412 -14.80 14.53 5.73
C TRP A 412 -13.88 14.07 4.61
N PHE A 413 -14.25 14.29 3.34
CA PHE A 413 -13.44 13.89 2.20
C PHE A 413 -12.08 14.58 2.18
N LEU A 414 -12.03 15.89 2.43
CA LEU A 414 -10.79 16.67 2.44
C LEU A 414 -9.76 16.12 3.44
N GLN A 415 -10.21 15.80 4.66
CA GLN A 415 -9.31 15.35 5.72
C GLN A 415 -9.03 13.85 5.68
N MET A 416 -10.04 13.01 5.45
CA MET A 416 -9.87 11.54 5.41
C MET A 416 -9.03 11.07 4.22
N ASN A 417 -8.96 11.88 3.17
CA ASN A 417 -8.11 11.63 2.00
C ASN A 417 -6.76 12.36 2.05
N ASN A 418 -6.42 12.98 3.19
CA ASN A 418 -5.18 13.71 3.39
C ASN A 418 -4.92 14.80 2.33
N ILE A 419 -5.99 15.44 1.83
CA ILE A 419 -5.87 16.56 0.89
C ILE A 419 -5.37 17.79 1.65
N VAL A 420 -5.94 18.04 2.85
CA VAL A 420 -5.51 19.08 3.78
C VAL A 420 -5.56 18.60 5.23
N GLU A 421 -4.66 19.11 6.07
CA GLU A 421 -4.67 18.83 7.51
C GLU A 421 -5.63 19.79 8.23
N HIS A 422 -5.59 21.08 7.88
CA HIS A 422 -6.46 22.10 8.46
C HIS A 422 -7.28 22.79 7.38
N ILE A 423 -8.60 22.89 7.59
CA ILE A 423 -9.48 23.71 6.76
C ILE A 423 -9.58 25.08 7.43
N LEU A 424 -9.06 26.10 6.75
CA LEU A 424 -9.06 27.49 7.23
C LEU A 424 -10.35 28.21 6.83
N LEU A 425 -10.92 27.84 5.68
CA LEU A 425 -12.17 28.38 5.17
C LEU A 425 -12.85 27.34 4.27
N LEU A 426 -14.16 27.13 4.45
CA LEU A 426 -15.00 26.40 3.51
C LEU A 426 -16.36 27.08 3.43
N SER A 427 -16.56 27.85 2.36
CA SER A 427 -17.83 28.51 2.06
C SER A 427 -18.45 27.90 0.81
N LEU A 428 -19.67 27.40 0.95
CA LEU A 428 -20.45 26.76 -0.11
C LEU A 428 -21.79 27.50 -0.24
N THR A 429 -22.02 28.15 -1.37
CA THR A 429 -23.26 28.92 -1.62
C THR A 429 -24.04 28.31 -2.78
N LEU A 430 -25.19 27.72 -2.47
CA LEU A 430 -26.07 27.11 -3.47
C LEU A 430 -26.89 28.18 -4.22
N LYS A 431 -26.76 28.23 -5.54
CA LYS A 431 -27.52 29.08 -6.47
C LYS A 431 -28.14 28.21 -7.57
N GLY A 432 -29.40 27.80 -7.39
CA GLY A 432 -30.07 26.89 -8.30
C GLY A 432 -29.36 25.53 -8.34
N LYS A 433 -28.85 25.13 -9.50
CA LYS A 433 -28.07 23.89 -9.70
C LYS A 433 -26.55 24.13 -9.73
N VAL A 434 -26.09 25.26 -9.21
CA VAL A 434 -24.67 25.61 -9.14
C VAL A 434 -24.29 25.86 -7.69
N LEU A 435 -23.16 25.31 -7.28
CA LEU A 435 -22.56 25.54 -5.96
C LEU A 435 -21.33 26.44 -6.12
N ASP A 436 -21.42 27.68 -5.65
CA ASP A 436 -20.26 28.56 -5.57
C ASP A 436 -19.39 28.10 -4.39
N VAL A 437 -18.09 27.91 -4.63
CA VAL A 437 -17.12 27.40 -3.67
C VAL A 437 -16.03 28.43 -3.41
N HIS A 438 -15.75 28.69 -2.14
CA HIS A 438 -14.55 29.36 -1.69
C HIS A 438 -13.92 28.55 -0.55
N PHE A 439 -12.74 27.99 -0.83
CA PHE A 439 -12.03 27.10 0.07
C PHE A 439 -10.61 27.59 0.31
N LYS A 440 -10.16 27.51 1.56
CA LYS A 440 -8.75 27.61 1.96
C LYS A 440 -8.43 26.47 2.91
N GLY A 441 -7.39 25.70 2.61
CA GLY A 441 -6.91 24.66 3.49
C GLY A 441 -5.39 24.58 3.50
N GLN A 442 -4.83 24.19 4.64
CA GLN A 442 -3.40 24.02 4.82
C GLN A 442 -3.05 22.53 4.70
N ARG A 443 -2.09 22.23 3.83
CA ARG A 443 -1.54 20.87 3.67
C ARG A 443 -0.79 20.43 4.94
N SER A 444 -0.67 19.12 5.12
CA SER A 444 0.08 18.57 6.25
C SER A 444 1.57 18.94 6.25
N THR A 445 2.12 19.15 7.45
CA THR A 445 3.55 19.45 7.71
C THR A 445 4.50 18.25 7.56
N GLN A 446 3.98 17.09 7.13
CA GLN A 446 4.71 15.82 7.06
C GLN A 446 5.80 15.76 5.97
N TYR A 447 5.99 16.82 5.18
CA TYR A 447 6.98 16.89 4.12
C TYR A 447 8.14 17.73 4.64
N PRO A 448 9.18 17.12 5.25
CA PRO A 448 10.22 17.85 5.98
C PRO A 448 11.06 18.79 5.09
N GLN A 449 10.91 18.72 3.76
CA GLN A 449 11.65 19.51 2.79
C GLN A 449 10.86 20.71 2.23
N GLU A 450 9.58 20.89 2.59
CA GLU A 450 8.72 21.96 2.05
C GLU A 450 7.85 22.61 3.14
N LYS A 451 7.72 23.95 3.11
CA LYS A 451 6.79 24.65 3.99
C LYS A 451 5.34 24.29 3.59
N PRO A 452 4.44 23.95 4.52
CA PRO A 452 3.06 23.60 4.18
C PRO A 452 2.37 24.80 3.51
N ALA A 453 2.01 24.66 2.25
CA ALA A 453 1.29 25.71 1.53
C ALA A 453 -0.20 25.74 1.91
N VAL A 454 -0.79 26.92 1.76
CA VAL A 454 -2.24 27.11 1.81
C VAL A 454 -2.77 26.95 0.39
N VAL A 455 -3.62 25.94 0.19
CA VAL A 455 -4.37 25.72 -1.04
C VAL A 455 -5.62 26.61 -0.99
N GLU A 456 -5.75 27.54 -1.94
CA GLU A 456 -6.93 28.40 -2.10
C GLU A 456 -7.65 28.09 -3.40
N ILE A 457 -8.95 27.82 -3.31
CA ILE A 457 -9.80 27.48 -4.46
C ILE A 457 -11.03 28.38 -4.46
N LYS A 458 -11.31 29.00 -5.60
CA LYS A 458 -12.54 29.73 -5.89
C LYS A 458 -13.09 29.24 -7.22
N GLY A 459 -14.37 28.87 -7.24
CA GLY A 459 -14.98 28.35 -8.45
C GLY A 459 -16.43 27.94 -8.27
N LYS A 460 -16.95 27.23 -9.27
CA LYS A 460 -18.33 26.77 -9.32
C LYS A 460 -18.36 25.28 -9.59
N CYS A 461 -19.14 24.54 -8.82
CA CYS A 461 -19.48 23.14 -9.10
C CYS A 461 -20.87 23.08 -9.74
N ASP A 462 -20.95 22.49 -10.93
CA ASP A 462 -22.21 22.20 -11.61
C ASP A 462 -22.84 20.93 -11.02
N LEU A 463 -24.03 21.06 -10.43
CA LEU A 463 -24.75 19.98 -9.76
C LEU A 463 -25.68 19.20 -10.71
N SER A 464 -25.78 19.61 -11.99
CA SER A 464 -26.64 18.95 -12.97
C SER A 464 -26.04 17.68 -13.57
N LYS A 465 -24.72 17.51 -13.47
CA LYS A 465 -23.94 16.41 -14.07
C LYS A 465 -23.84 15.19 -13.15
N SER A 466 -24.95 14.54 -12.78
CA SER A 466 -24.88 13.27 -12.03
C SER A 466 -24.87 12.06 -12.97
N GLU A 467 -23.80 11.27 -12.94
CA GLU A 467 -23.82 9.90 -13.44
C GLU A 467 -24.47 9.01 -12.36
N GLY A 468 -25.77 8.74 -12.50
CA GLY A 468 -26.51 7.85 -11.59
C GLY A 468 -26.88 8.47 -10.24
N ALA A 469 -28.15 8.32 -9.83
CA ALA A 469 -28.65 8.75 -8.52
C ALA A 469 -28.38 7.69 -7.44
N ASP A 470 -27.18 7.13 -7.42
CA ASP A 470 -26.80 6.17 -6.39
C ASP A 470 -26.57 6.90 -5.06
N LEU A 471 -26.95 6.25 -3.96
CA LEU A 471 -26.67 6.74 -2.62
C LEU A 471 -25.18 7.01 -2.46
N ILE A 472 -24.82 8.20 -1.99
CA ILE A 472 -23.42 8.47 -1.65
C ILE A 472 -23.04 7.53 -0.51
N LYS A 473 -22.26 6.51 -0.85
CA LYS A 473 -21.44 5.78 0.10
C LYS A 473 -20.12 6.51 0.19
N LEU A 474 -19.75 6.94 1.39
CA LEU A 474 -18.44 7.54 1.64
C LEU A 474 -17.29 6.52 1.48
N GLY A 475 -17.63 5.26 1.17
CA GLY A 475 -16.73 4.14 0.99
C GLY A 475 -16.40 3.44 2.30
N PRO A 476 -16.06 2.14 2.29
CA PRO A 476 -15.55 1.50 3.48
C PRO A 476 -14.26 2.20 3.91
N VAL A 477 -14.24 2.69 5.14
CA VAL A 477 -13.03 3.26 5.70
C VAL A 477 -12.19 2.08 6.17
N ASN A 478 -11.18 1.71 5.38
CA ASN A 478 -10.37 0.52 5.62
C ASN A 478 -10.04 0.31 7.12
N ARG A 479 -10.30 -0.92 7.59
CA ARG A 479 -9.73 -1.48 8.81
C ARG A 479 -8.28 -1.83 8.51
N TYR A 480 -7.37 -0.92 8.82
CA TYR A 480 -5.95 -1.22 9.01
C TYR A 480 -5.45 -0.36 10.16
#